data_AF-A0AAV4FXV9-F1
#
_entry.id   AF-A0AAV4FXV9-F1
#
_cell.length_a   1.000
_cell.length_b   1.000
_cell.length_c   1.000
_cell.angle_alpha   90.00
_cell.angle_beta   90.00
_cell.angle_gamma   90.00
#
_symmetry.space_group_name_H-M   'P 1'
#
loop_
_entity.id
_entity.type
_entity.pdbx_description
1 polymer ?
#
loop_
_entity_poly.entity_id
_entity_poly.type
_entity_poly.pdbx_seq_one_letter_code
_entity_poly.pdbx_strand_id
1 'polypeptide(L)'
;MKCCLKTCPYGVLDFDHRRVEVKSAIPKGGIHKFRDCFSVNWKNNGEAMFHQECWERLVFASRRRKGSKKFKSHLDFLTIQMECEREMIINANETAEMFDANTSVSQAAAEIAELIKSAQHCVVFTETKFDSMTWKHPSSPVTKKFKVQRFTAKMMTTVFWDHALQHFTTGDSTSSSGRESPEVVKEADENDLDETEVEYEALRPTYTHEAIQWLVEANYIKYVVSQNCDGLHVLSGIPPSKISELHGNVFVECCEKCGKRYVRPFYVCDDVADIYLEELEDYGKTDVIPPKFMLKCKKCELSHRTGRICEKKGCKGYLKDTIINFNDNLEEAILDSAFTSAKDCDLMICLGTTLTVNPAAGIVDLIKRPHRVVICNRQATERDGMCHKKDKDGHELGVRVYADCDVLMKQVMSCLLEKDITDFESSILSKKKKYDALRISS
;
A
#
# COMPACT_ATOMS: atom_id res chain seq x y z
N MET A 1 12.48 -19.77 -4.15
CA MET A 1 11.75 -19.42 -5.39
C MET A 1 12.71 -19.49 -6.59
N LYS A 2 12.25 -19.44 -7.85
CA LYS A 2 13.16 -19.47 -9.02
C LYS A 2 12.99 -18.20 -9.85
N CYS A 3 14.11 -17.67 -10.33
CA CYS A 3 14.10 -16.55 -11.27
C CYS A 3 13.42 -16.97 -12.59
N CYS A 4 12.50 -16.14 -13.08
CA CYS A 4 11.78 -16.37 -14.32
C CYS A 4 12.64 -16.13 -15.58
N LEU A 5 13.82 -15.50 -15.47
CA LEU A 5 14.75 -15.42 -16.60
C LEU A 5 15.38 -16.78 -16.86
N LYS A 6 15.15 -17.37 -18.04
CA LYS A 6 15.65 -18.72 -18.40
C LYS A 6 17.17 -18.84 -18.33
N THR A 7 17.88 -17.75 -18.58
CA THR A 7 19.36 -17.68 -18.60
C THR A 7 19.95 -17.09 -17.31
N CYS A 8 19.18 -17.06 -16.22
CA CYS A 8 19.61 -16.53 -14.94
C CYS A 8 20.88 -17.26 -14.43
N PRO A 9 21.99 -16.53 -14.14
CA PRO A 9 23.22 -17.14 -13.65
C PRO A 9 23.26 -17.33 -12.12
N TYR A 10 22.33 -16.71 -11.38
CA TYR A 10 22.40 -16.57 -9.92
C TYR A 10 21.69 -17.68 -9.12
N GLY A 11 21.10 -18.68 -9.79
CA GLY A 11 20.47 -19.81 -9.10
C GLY A 11 19.10 -19.49 -8.49
N VAL A 12 18.92 -19.83 -7.20
CA VAL A 12 17.64 -19.77 -6.47
C VAL A 12 17.41 -18.36 -5.93
N LEU A 13 16.17 -17.88 -6.05
CA LEU A 13 15.70 -16.67 -5.38
C LEU A 13 15.28 -16.99 -3.96
N ASP A 14 16.00 -16.46 -2.97
CA ASP A 14 15.62 -16.45 -1.56
C ASP A 14 15.47 -15.00 -1.05
N PHE A 15 15.23 -14.85 0.25
CA PHE A 15 15.00 -13.55 0.90
C PHE A 15 16.29 -12.75 1.19
N ASP A 16 17.46 -13.34 0.94
CA ASP A 16 18.75 -12.70 1.13
C ASP A 16 19.26 -12.04 -0.17
N HIS A 17 18.51 -12.18 -1.26
CA HIS A 17 18.76 -11.53 -2.53
C HIS A 17 17.74 -10.43 -2.82
N ARG A 18 18.18 -9.38 -3.52
CA ARG A 18 17.26 -8.38 -4.06
C ARG A 18 16.44 -8.99 -5.19
N ARG A 19 15.12 -8.82 -5.13
CA ARG A 19 14.19 -9.40 -6.11
C ARG A 19 13.25 -8.35 -6.67
N VAL A 20 12.70 -8.66 -7.84
CA VAL A 20 11.68 -7.86 -8.51
C VAL A 20 10.53 -8.76 -8.91
N GLU A 21 9.34 -8.37 -8.53
CA GLU A 21 8.07 -9.01 -8.90
C GLU A 21 7.35 -8.10 -9.88
N VAL A 22 6.84 -8.67 -10.96
CA VAL A 22 6.19 -7.89 -12.02
C VAL A 22 4.96 -8.61 -12.53
N LYS A 23 4.05 -7.84 -13.11
CA LYS A 23 2.87 -8.32 -13.81
C LYS A 23 2.70 -7.62 -15.15
N SER A 24 2.49 -8.38 -16.21
CA SER A 24 2.19 -7.86 -17.55
C SER A 24 0.77 -8.21 -17.98
N ALA A 25 0.17 -7.35 -18.80
CA ALA A 25 -0.94 -7.76 -19.64
C ALA A 25 -0.49 -8.89 -20.59
N ILE A 26 -1.40 -9.84 -20.85
CA ILE A 26 -1.14 -11.04 -21.65
C ILE A 26 -1.43 -10.76 -23.13
N PRO A 27 -0.60 -11.24 -24.07
CA PRO A 27 -0.87 -11.11 -25.51
C PRO A 27 -2.18 -11.79 -25.93
N LYS A 28 -2.83 -11.24 -26.96
CA LYS A 28 -4.02 -11.86 -27.56
C LYS A 28 -3.70 -13.27 -28.04
N GLY A 29 -4.44 -14.26 -27.56
CA GLY A 29 -4.22 -15.68 -27.85
C GLY A 29 -3.36 -16.44 -26.85
N GLY A 30 -2.94 -15.79 -25.75
CA GLY A 30 -2.30 -16.42 -24.59
C GLY A 30 -0.78 -16.62 -24.74
N ILE A 31 -0.11 -16.86 -23.59
CA ILE A 31 1.35 -17.03 -23.51
C ILE A 31 1.79 -18.40 -24.06
N HIS A 32 0.92 -19.42 -23.98
CA HIS A 32 1.24 -20.81 -24.31
C HIS A 32 1.80 -20.99 -25.73
N LYS A 33 1.36 -20.18 -26.71
CA LYS A 33 1.83 -20.26 -28.11
C LYS A 33 3.29 -19.85 -28.30
N PHE A 34 3.84 -19.10 -27.35
CA PHE A 34 5.15 -18.45 -27.47
C PHE A 34 6.12 -18.81 -26.35
N ARG A 35 5.69 -19.68 -25.42
CA ARG A 35 6.40 -20.00 -24.18
C ARG A 35 7.86 -20.44 -24.40
N ASP A 36 8.12 -21.22 -25.45
CA ASP A 36 9.47 -21.71 -25.74
C ASP A 36 10.38 -20.64 -26.34
N CYS A 37 9.80 -19.68 -27.07
CA CYS A 37 10.51 -18.59 -27.73
C CYS A 37 10.85 -17.43 -26.79
N PHE A 38 10.14 -17.31 -25.67
CA PHE A 38 10.36 -16.26 -24.68
C PHE A 38 11.65 -16.47 -23.89
N SER A 39 12.33 -15.37 -23.56
CA SER A 39 13.46 -15.34 -22.63
C SER A 39 13.00 -15.52 -21.18
N VAL A 40 11.73 -15.16 -20.90
CA VAL A 40 11.10 -15.19 -19.58
C VAL A 40 10.08 -16.33 -19.48
N ASN A 41 10.13 -17.05 -18.37
CA ASN A 41 9.11 -18.00 -17.94
C ASN A 41 7.95 -17.27 -17.24
N TRP A 42 7.11 -16.60 -18.02
CA TRP A 42 5.89 -15.95 -17.52
C TRP A 42 4.87 -16.99 -17.01
N LYS A 43 4.21 -16.69 -15.89
CA LYS A 43 3.03 -17.43 -15.45
C LYS A 43 1.84 -17.16 -16.38
N ASN A 44 0.83 -18.03 -16.35
CA ASN A 44 -0.37 -17.90 -17.18
C ASN A 44 -1.16 -16.62 -16.91
N ASN A 45 -1.05 -16.03 -15.72
CA ASN A 45 -1.68 -14.77 -15.32
C ASN A 45 -0.80 -13.53 -15.62
N GLY A 46 0.35 -13.71 -16.30
CA GLY A 46 1.25 -12.62 -16.67
C GLY A 46 2.23 -12.20 -15.57
N GLU A 47 2.29 -12.91 -14.44
CA GLU A 47 3.27 -12.65 -13.38
C GLU A 47 4.64 -13.26 -13.67
N ALA A 48 5.69 -12.60 -13.17
CA ALA A 48 7.05 -13.12 -13.16
C ALA A 48 7.86 -12.53 -12.00
N MET A 49 8.90 -13.25 -11.58
CA MET A 49 9.79 -12.84 -10.50
C MET A 49 11.25 -12.98 -10.92
N PHE A 50 12.11 -12.04 -10.54
CA PHE A 50 13.50 -11.96 -10.97
C PHE A 50 14.45 -11.59 -9.84
N HIS A 51 15.73 -11.97 -9.98
CA HIS A 51 16.80 -11.21 -9.32
C HIS A 51 16.79 -9.80 -9.89
N GLN A 52 17.10 -8.79 -9.07
CA GLN A 52 17.13 -7.40 -9.52
C GLN A 52 18.01 -7.20 -10.75
N GLU A 53 19.22 -7.78 -10.76
CA GLU A 53 20.16 -7.67 -11.88
C GLU A 53 19.62 -8.37 -13.13
N CYS A 54 18.85 -9.44 -12.98
CA CYS A 54 18.20 -10.11 -14.12
C CYS A 54 17.09 -9.23 -14.73
N TRP A 55 16.30 -8.56 -13.88
CA TRP A 55 15.25 -7.66 -14.33
C TRP A 55 15.81 -6.43 -15.04
N GLU A 56 16.82 -5.77 -14.46
CA GLU A 56 17.48 -4.60 -15.06
C GLU A 56 18.05 -4.93 -16.44
N ARG A 57 18.65 -6.12 -16.59
CA ARG A 57 19.13 -6.61 -17.90
C ARG A 57 18.00 -6.81 -18.90
N LEU A 58 16.85 -7.36 -18.48
CA LEU A 58 15.68 -7.55 -19.33
C LEU A 58 15.11 -6.20 -19.80
N VAL A 59 14.92 -5.24 -18.89
CA VAL A 59 14.41 -3.90 -19.21
C VAL A 59 15.38 -3.15 -20.12
N PHE A 60 16.69 -3.27 -19.88
CA PHE A 60 17.69 -2.69 -20.76
C PHE A 60 17.64 -3.30 -22.17
N ALA A 61 17.55 -4.63 -22.27
CA ALA A 61 17.44 -5.34 -23.54
C ALA A 61 16.13 -5.01 -24.30
N SER A 62 15.02 -4.75 -23.58
CA SER A 62 13.72 -4.44 -24.19
C SER A 62 13.67 -3.04 -24.78
N ARG A 63 14.47 -2.10 -24.25
CA ARG A 63 14.57 -0.72 -24.74
C ARG A 63 15.59 -0.55 -25.89
N ARG A 64 16.44 -1.54 -26.17
CA ARG A 64 17.43 -1.48 -27.26
C ARG A 64 16.75 -1.39 -28.65
N ARG A 65 17.05 -0.33 -29.41
CA ARG A 65 16.70 -0.23 -30.84
C ARG A 65 17.55 -1.19 -31.67
N LYS A 66 16.94 -1.89 -32.64
CA LYS A 66 17.66 -2.68 -33.66
C LYS A 66 18.75 -1.80 -34.31
N GLY A 67 20.03 -2.17 -34.20
CA GLY A 67 21.16 -1.47 -34.84
C GLY A 67 22.03 -0.57 -33.94
N SER A 68 21.80 -0.53 -32.63
CA SER A 68 22.61 0.27 -31.69
C SER A 68 24.01 -0.34 -31.47
N LYS A 69 25.09 0.46 -31.52
CA LYS A 69 26.49 0.01 -31.39
C LYS A 69 26.74 -0.77 -30.08
N LYS A 70 27.51 -1.87 -30.17
CA LYS A 70 27.94 -2.73 -29.04
C LYS A 70 28.67 -1.91 -27.98
N PHE A 71 28.24 -2.02 -26.72
CA PHE A 71 28.96 -1.47 -25.56
C PHE A 71 29.71 -2.60 -24.87
N LYS A 72 31.04 -2.49 -24.76
CA LYS A 72 31.89 -3.48 -24.08
C LYS A 72 31.59 -3.50 -22.57
N SER A 73 30.64 -4.34 -22.14
CA SER A 73 30.56 -4.82 -20.77
C SER A 73 30.06 -6.27 -20.76
N HIS A 74 30.37 -7.03 -19.72
CA HIS A 74 30.04 -8.46 -19.58
C HIS A 74 28.52 -8.78 -19.56
N LEU A 75 27.66 -7.76 -19.65
CA LEU A 75 26.20 -7.80 -19.61
C LEU A 75 25.52 -8.08 -20.99
N ASP A 76 26.30 -8.24 -22.06
CA ASP A 76 25.88 -7.98 -23.44
C ASP A 76 25.15 -9.11 -24.21
N PHE A 77 24.77 -10.23 -23.58
CA PHE A 77 24.25 -11.41 -24.32
C PHE A 77 22.73 -11.58 -24.35
N LEU A 78 21.97 -10.79 -23.59
CA LEU A 78 20.51 -10.96 -23.56
C LEU A 78 19.85 -10.24 -24.75
N THR A 79 19.24 -11.00 -25.65
CA THR A 79 18.53 -10.47 -26.83
C THR A 79 17.09 -10.96 -26.83
N ILE A 80 16.13 -10.03 -26.71
CA ILE A 80 14.70 -10.34 -26.79
C ILE A 80 14.30 -10.42 -28.26
N GLN A 81 13.94 -11.62 -28.70
CA GLN A 81 13.65 -11.92 -30.11
C GLN A 81 12.23 -11.51 -30.52
N MET A 82 11.26 -11.69 -29.62
CA MET A 82 9.85 -11.49 -29.93
C MET A 82 9.36 -10.10 -29.52
N GLU A 83 8.64 -9.43 -30.42
CA GLU A 83 8.11 -8.10 -30.15
C GLU A 83 7.02 -8.12 -29.07
N CYS A 84 6.17 -9.15 -29.05
CA CYS A 84 5.17 -9.31 -28.00
C CYS A 84 5.80 -9.48 -26.60
N GLU A 85 6.92 -10.20 -26.47
CA GLU A 85 7.65 -10.29 -25.21
C GLU A 85 8.28 -8.95 -24.81
N ARG A 86 8.80 -8.20 -25.79
CA ARG A 86 9.34 -6.85 -25.57
C ARG A 86 8.28 -5.92 -24.98
N GLU A 87 7.09 -5.90 -25.57
CA GLU A 87 5.95 -5.12 -25.06
C GLU A 87 5.56 -5.57 -23.65
N MET A 88 5.50 -6.88 -23.40
CA MET A 88 5.21 -7.41 -22.06
C MET A 88 6.22 -6.92 -21.02
N ILE A 89 7.53 -6.96 -21.32
CA ILE A 89 8.58 -6.49 -20.40
C ILE A 89 8.47 -4.98 -20.15
N ILE A 90 8.17 -4.19 -21.19
CA ILE A 90 8.00 -2.74 -21.06
C ILE A 90 6.81 -2.41 -20.16
N ASN A 91 5.66 -3.05 -20.40
CA ASN A 91 4.44 -2.84 -19.60
C ASN A 91 4.62 -3.33 -18.16
N ALA A 92 5.27 -4.48 -17.98
CA ALA A 92 5.59 -5.02 -16.66
C ALA A 92 6.53 -4.12 -15.84
N ASN A 93 7.31 -3.25 -16.48
CA ASN A 93 8.15 -2.29 -15.77
C ASN A 93 7.36 -1.19 -15.06
N GLU A 94 6.13 -0.91 -15.48
CA GLU A 94 5.24 0.02 -14.77
C GLU A 94 4.66 -0.60 -13.49
N THR A 95 4.70 -1.92 -13.39
CA THR A 95 4.09 -2.71 -12.31
C THR A 95 5.12 -3.25 -11.33
N ALA A 96 6.40 -3.01 -11.60
CA ALA A 96 7.51 -3.65 -10.92
C ALA A 96 7.56 -3.27 -9.43
N GLU A 97 7.44 -4.30 -8.60
CA GLU A 97 7.65 -4.25 -7.15
C GLU A 97 9.04 -4.80 -6.85
N MET A 98 9.87 -3.96 -6.25
CA MET A 98 11.22 -4.29 -5.85
C MET A 98 11.23 -4.66 -4.36
N PHE A 99 12.13 -5.56 -3.99
CA PHE A 99 12.35 -5.97 -2.62
C PHE A 99 13.86 -6.09 -2.36
N ASP A 100 14.35 -5.31 -1.42
CA ASP A 100 15.72 -5.38 -0.92
C ASP A 100 15.96 -6.67 -0.14
N ALA A 101 17.22 -7.09 -0.07
CA ALA A 101 17.63 -8.20 0.77
C ALA A 101 17.39 -7.90 2.24
N ASN A 102 17.02 -8.91 3.04
CA ASN A 102 16.76 -8.74 4.47
C ASN A 102 17.88 -8.04 5.24
N THR A 103 19.15 -8.32 4.88
CA THR A 103 20.33 -7.66 5.46
C THR A 103 20.39 -6.17 5.12
N SER A 104 20.04 -5.79 3.89
CA SER A 104 19.95 -4.39 3.47
C SER A 104 18.81 -3.65 4.18
N VAL A 105 17.64 -4.29 4.33
CA VAL A 105 16.52 -3.73 5.10
C VAL A 105 16.91 -3.52 6.57
N SER A 106 17.65 -4.48 7.16
CA SER A 106 18.09 -4.40 8.57
C SER A 106 19.09 -3.26 8.79
N GLN A 107 20.03 -3.09 7.86
CA GLN A 107 20.96 -1.97 7.90
C GLN A 107 20.23 -0.63 7.77
N ALA A 108 19.34 -0.52 6.78
CA ALA A 108 18.52 0.67 6.57
C ALA A 108 17.65 0.99 7.79
N ALA A 109 17.10 -0.03 8.46
CA ALA A 109 16.31 0.14 9.68
C ALA A 109 17.12 0.76 10.83
N ALA A 110 18.38 0.33 11.01
CA ALA A 110 19.29 0.92 12.00
C ALA A 110 19.60 2.38 11.69
N GLU A 111 19.87 2.71 10.42
CA GLU A 111 20.09 4.09 9.97
C GLU A 111 18.84 4.95 10.20
N ILE A 112 17.65 4.45 9.85
CA ILE A 112 16.38 5.15 10.07
C ILE A 112 16.10 5.37 11.55
N ALA A 113 16.41 4.41 12.42
CA ALA A 113 16.26 4.56 13.87
C ALA A 113 17.12 5.71 14.41
N GLU A 114 18.37 5.83 13.97
CA GLU A 114 19.24 6.96 14.34
C GLU A 114 18.75 8.28 13.74
N LEU A 115 18.19 8.25 12.53
CA LEU A 115 17.57 9.44 11.95
C LEU A 115 16.39 9.92 12.82
N ILE A 116 15.51 9.01 13.23
CA ILE A 116 14.35 9.30 14.09
C ILE A 116 14.80 9.87 15.45
N LYS A 117 15.82 9.26 16.09
CA LYS A 117 16.34 9.73 17.39
C LYS A 117 16.93 11.14 17.32
N SER A 118 17.54 11.50 16.19
CA SER A 118 18.21 12.79 15.99
C SER A 118 17.33 13.89 15.39
N ALA A 119 16.13 13.56 14.91
CA ALA A 119 15.20 14.53 14.33
C ALA A 119 14.53 15.40 15.41
N GLN A 120 14.47 16.71 15.18
CA GLN A 120 13.72 17.63 16.04
C GLN A 120 12.23 17.67 15.65
N HIS A 121 11.95 17.52 14.35
CA HIS A 121 10.60 17.58 13.78
C HIS A 121 10.45 16.53 12.68
N CYS A 122 10.13 15.29 13.08
CA CYS A 122 9.81 14.22 12.15
C CYS A 122 8.34 14.28 11.72
N VAL A 123 8.08 14.22 10.42
CA VAL A 123 6.75 14.04 9.82
C VAL A 123 6.71 12.71 9.07
N VAL A 124 5.62 11.96 9.23
CA VAL A 124 5.38 10.75 8.44
C VAL A 124 4.32 11.02 7.40
N PHE A 125 4.59 10.61 6.17
CA PHE A 125 3.66 10.65 5.05
C PHE A 125 3.28 9.20 4.68
N THR A 126 1.99 8.87 4.74
CA THR A 126 1.53 7.51 4.42
C THR A 126 0.52 7.48 3.29
N GLU A 127 0.65 6.45 2.46
CA GLU A 127 -0.37 6.00 1.52
C GLU A 127 -0.35 4.47 1.54
N THR A 128 -1.47 3.85 1.20
CA THR A 128 -1.57 2.43 0.92
C THR A 128 -2.32 2.32 -0.39
N LYS A 129 -1.64 1.88 -1.46
CA LYS A 129 -2.39 1.24 -2.56
C LYS A 129 -3.10 0.06 -1.93
N PHE A 130 -4.43 0.02 -1.98
CA PHE A 130 -5.25 -1.05 -1.40
C PHE A 130 -4.87 -2.42 -2.02
N ASP A 131 -3.76 -3.00 -1.57
CA ASP A 131 -3.40 -4.41 -1.67
C ASP A 131 -2.28 -4.71 -0.64
N SER A 132 -2.44 -5.84 0.06
CA SER A 132 -1.57 -6.43 1.10
C SER A 132 -1.57 -5.81 2.54
N MET A 133 -1.93 -6.65 3.52
CA MET A 133 -1.60 -6.56 4.97
C MET A 133 -2.58 -5.93 5.97
N THR A 134 -3.90 -5.90 5.71
CA THR A 134 -4.87 -5.72 6.80
C THR A 134 -5.29 -7.08 7.40
N TRP A 135 -5.09 -7.25 8.71
CA TRP A 135 -5.49 -8.45 9.48
C TRP A 135 -7.02 -8.63 9.50
N LYS A 136 -7.51 -9.85 9.24
CA LYS A 136 -8.95 -10.23 9.21
C LYS A 136 -9.41 -10.90 10.51
N HIS A 137 -10.66 -10.69 10.93
CA HIS A 137 -11.28 -11.43 12.05
C HIS A 137 -11.90 -12.76 11.56
N PRO A 138 -11.73 -13.92 12.25
CA PRO A 138 -12.17 -15.24 11.74
C PRO A 138 -13.68 -15.53 11.83
N SER A 139 -14.50 -14.58 12.27
CA SER A 139 -15.92 -14.83 12.52
C SER A 139 -16.72 -13.54 12.43
N SER A 140 -17.35 -13.30 11.28
CA SER A 140 -18.49 -12.40 11.18
C SER A 140 -19.60 -13.13 10.40
N PRO A 141 -20.84 -13.23 10.93
CA PRO A 141 -21.96 -13.79 10.19
C PRO A 141 -22.28 -12.92 8.98
N VAL A 142 -22.31 -13.53 7.81
CA VAL A 142 -22.61 -12.90 6.52
C VAL A 142 -23.99 -12.26 6.55
N THR A 143 -24.06 -10.94 6.73
CA THR A 143 -25.30 -10.18 6.54
C THR A 143 -25.04 -8.89 5.79
N LYS A 144 -25.64 -8.81 4.58
CA LYS A 144 -25.70 -7.67 3.64
C LYS A 144 -24.35 -7.14 3.13
N LYS A 145 -23.96 -7.69 1.97
CA LYS A 145 -22.81 -7.30 1.15
C LYS A 145 -22.83 -5.80 0.83
N PHE A 146 -21.90 -5.04 1.39
CA PHE A 146 -21.55 -3.70 0.90
C PHE A 146 -20.29 -3.82 0.03
N LYS A 147 -20.36 -3.23 -1.16
CA LYS A 147 -19.25 -3.25 -2.12
C LYS A 147 -18.13 -2.37 -1.59
N VAL A 148 -16.90 -2.87 -1.54
CA VAL A 148 -15.73 -1.98 -1.61
C VAL A 148 -15.65 -1.51 -3.07
N GLN A 149 -16.51 -0.55 -3.42
CA GLN A 149 -16.61 -0.07 -4.80
C GLN A 149 -15.45 0.89 -5.06
N ARG A 150 -14.35 0.33 -5.58
CA ARG A 150 -13.58 0.79 -6.73
C ARG A 150 -13.38 2.31 -6.95
N PHE A 151 -13.21 3.13 -5.93
CA PHE A 151 -12.69 4.49 -6.10
C PHE A 151 -11.15 4.48 -5.99
N THR A 152 -10.49 4.60 -7.16
CA THR A 152 -9.04 4.68 -7.46
C THR A 152 -8.30 3.42 -7.96
N ALA A 153 -8.96 2.26 -8.10
CA ALA A 153 -8.34 1.08 -8.72
C ALA A 153 -8.52 1.02 -10.25
N LYS A 154 -7.86 1.95 -10.96
CA LYS A 154 -7.47 1.75 -12.36
C LYS A 154 -5.96 1.60 -12.50
N MET A 155 -5.32 0.89 -11.57
CA MET A 155 -4.01 0.26 -11.79
C MET A 155 -3.77 -0.87 -10.78
N MET A 156 -3.72 -2.09 -11.33
CA MET A 156 -2.93 -3.26 -10.91
C MET A 156 -3.34 -4.01 -9.64
N THR A 157 -3.83 -5.24 -9.88
CA THR A 157 -3.99 -6.34 -8.91
C THR A 157 -2.71 -7.17 -8.83
N THR A 158 -2.34 -7.68 -7.66
CA THR A 158 -1.87 -9.06 -7.43
C THR A 158 -1.63 -9.34 -5.93
N VAL A 159 -2.25 -10.43 -5.45
CA VAL A 159 -2.28 -10.94 -4.08
C VAL A 159 -1.25 -12.08 -3.87
N PHE A 160 -0.68 -12.22 -2.66
CA PHE A 160 -0.50 -13.44 -1.82
C PHE A 160 0.82 -13.50 -1.00
N TRP A 161 0.73 -13.60 0.35
CA TRP A 161 0.98 -14.80 1.18
C TRP A 161 1.12 -14.49 2.68
N ASP A 162 0.35 -15.22 3.51
CA ASP A 162 0.48 -15.32 4.97
C ASP A 162 0.75 -16.81 5.29
N HIS A 163 2.03 -17.20 5.38
CA HIS A 163 2.43 -18.58 5.75
C HIS A 163 3.86 -18.68 6.32
N ALA A 164 4.31 -17.65 7.04
CA ALA A 164 5.64 -17.61 7.65
C ALA A 164 5.63 -17.59 9.20
N LEU A 165 4.50 -17.94 9.82
CA LEU A 165 4.30 -17.78 11.27
C LEU A 165 4.21 -19.08 12.07
N GLN A 166 4.73 -20.20 11.53
CA GLN A 166 4.82 -21.45 12.28
C GLN A 166 6.08 -22.24 11.94
N HIS A 167 7.28 -21.75 12.26
CA HIS A 167 8.44 -22.63 12.52
C HIS A 167 9.49 -21.88 13.35
N PHE A 168 9.17 -21.60 14.61
CA PHE A 168 10.16 -21.30 15.65
C PHE A 168 9.65 -21.79 17.01
N THR A 169 9.55 -23.11 17.18
CA THR A 169 9.62 -23.76 18.50
C THR A 169 10.20 -25.17 18.35
N THR A 170 11.39 -25.32 18.93
CA THR A 170 12.01 -26.49 19.58
C THR A 170 11.51 -27.90 19.20
N GLY A 171 12.45 -28.73 18.75
CA GLY A 171 12.24 -30.15 18.55
C GLY A 171 12.00 -30.92 19.85
N ASP A 172 11.29 -32.05 19.71
CA ASP A 172 11.73 -33.30 20.32
C ASP A 172 11.15 -34.49 19.54
N SER A 173 11.89 -35.58 19.60
CA SER A 173 11.69 -36.84 18.89
C SER A 173 10.57 -37.72 19.49
N THR A 174 9.87 -38.50 18.65
CA THR A 174 9.62 -39.95 18.82
C THR A 174 8.66 -40.52 17.76
N SER A 175 8.89 -41.79 17.45
CA SER A 175 8.37 -42.65 16.38
C SER A 175 6.89 -43.07 16.48
N SER A 176 6.20 -43.27 15.35
CA SER A 176 5.67 -44.59 14.96
C SER A 176 4.92 -44.59 13.62
N SER A 177 5.02 -45.71 12.94
CA SER A 177 4.53 -46.15 11.63
C SER A 177 3.04 -45.98 11.29
N GLY A 178 2.76 -45.70 10.02
CA GLY A 178 1.49 -45.99 9.34
C GLY A 178 1.57 -45.68 7.85
N ARG A 179 1.64 -46.72 6.99
CA ARG A 179 1.61 -46.60 5.53
C ARG A 179 0.15 -46.53 5.08
N GLU A 180 -0.24 -45.45 4.42
CA GLU A 180 -1.38 -45.44 3.49
C GLU A 180 -0.97 -44.74 2.18
N SER A 181 -1.43 -45.32 1.07
CA SER A 181 -1.09 -44.96 -0.31
C SER A 181 -1.62 -43.57 -0.69
N PRO A 182 -0.99 -42.85 -1.64
CA PRO A 182 -1.43 -41.50 -1.99
C PRO A 182 -2.71 -41.55 -2.83
N GLU A 183 -3.80 -41.00 -2.29
CA GLU A 183 -4.95 -40.61 -3.10
C GLU A 183 -4.53 -39.50 -4.06
N VAL A 184 -4.86 -39.69 -5.33
CA VAL A 184 -4.68 -38.72 -6.41
C VAL A 184 -5.56 -37.51 -6.11
N VAL A 185 -4.96 -36.48 -5.54
CA VAL A 185 -5.59 -35.15 -5.44
C VAL A 185 -5.74 -34.62 -6.86
N LYS A 186 -6.99 -34.54 -7.33
CA LYS A 186 -7.32 -33.86 -8.57
C LYS A 186 -6.89 -32.40 -8.42
N GLU A 187 -6.09 -31.93 -9.38
CA GLU A 187 -5.70 -30.53 -9.52
C GLU A 187 -6.95 -29.66 -9.41
N ALA A 188 -7.02 -28.83 -8.36
CA ALA A 188 -8.05 -27.81 -8.23
C ALA A 188 -7.83 -26.78 -9.33
N ASP A 189 -8.91 -26.47 -10.06
CA ASP A 189 -8.96 -25.45 -11.10
C ASP A 189 -8.51 -24.10 -10.48
N GLU A 190 -7.35 -23.57 -10.91
CA GLU A 190 -6.72 -22.33 -10.41
C GLU A 190 -7.49 -21.04 -10.80
N ASN A 191 -8.79 -21.13 -11.08
CA ASN A 191 -9.63 -20.01 -11.53
C ASN A 191 -10.48 -19.34 -10.44
N ASP A 192 -10.47 -19.84 -9.20
CA ASP A 192 -11.18 -19.21 -8.07
C ASP A 192 -10.18 -18.66 -7.04
N LEU A 193 -9.46 -17.60 -7.40
CA LEU A 193 -8.98 -16.67 -6.38
C LEU A 193 -10.17 -15.81 -5.97
N ASP A 194 -10.92 -16.28 -4.97
CA ASP A 194 -11.94 -15.50 -4.28
C ASP A 194 -11.25 -14.25 -3.68
N GLU A 195 -11.34 -13.12 -4.39
CA GLU A 195 -11.11 -11.78 -3.85
C GLU A 195 -12.15 -11.58 -2.75
N THR A 196 -11.90 -12.16 -1.57
CA THR A 196 -12.79 -12.11 -0.42
C THR A 196 -12.96 -10.66 0.00
N GLU A 197 -14.06 -10.04 -0.45
CA GLU A 197 -14.48 -8.69 -0.11
C GLU A 197 -14.48 -8.52 1.42
N VAL A 198 -13.81 -7.46 1.91
CA VAL A 198 -13.72 -7.17 3.35
C VAL A 198 -14.37 -5.82 3.63
N GLU A 199 -15.26 -5.79 4.61
CA GLU A 199 -15.87 -4.55 5.10
C GLU A 199 -14.82 -3.64 5.76
N TYR A 200 -14.92 -2.32 5.55
CA TYR A 200 -14.00 -1.34 6.15
C TYR A 200 -13.98 -1.45 7.69
N GLU A 201 -15.12 -1.77 8.28
CA GLU A 201 -15.34 -1.97 9.71
C GLU A 201 -14.50 -3.12 10.27
N ALA A 202 -14.17 -4.12 9.45
CA ALA A 202 -13.37 -5.28 9.82
C ALA A 202 -11.87 -5.01 9.75
N LEU A 203 -11.43 -3.94 9.06
CA LEU A 203 -10.01 -3.60 8.93
C LEU A 203 -9.43 -3.16 10.28
N ARG A 204 -8.20 -3.58 10.56
CA ARG A 204 -7.47 -3.25 11.80
C ARG A 204 -6.12 -2.60 11.48
N PRO A 205 -5.64 -1.70 12.36
CA PRO A 205 -4.31 -1.11 12.22
C PRO A 205 -3.24 -2.18 12.00
N THR A 206 -2.37 -1.95 11.03
CA THR A 206 -1.21 -2.82 10.75
C THR A 206 -0.08 -2.57 11.76
N TYR A 207 1.02 -3.33 11.69
CA TYR A 207 2.16 -3.07 12.55
C TYR A 207 2.70 -1.65 12.35
N THR A 208 2.76 -1.18 11.10
CA THR A 208 3.17 0.18 10.76
C THR A 208 2.30 1.24 11.43
N HIS A 209 0.97 1.06 11.46
CA HIS A 209 0.06 2.01 12.11
C HIS A 209 0.31 2.09 13.63
N GLU A 210 0.53 0.93 14.26
CA GLU A 210 0.85 0.84 15.70
C GLU A 210 2.21 1.47 16.02
N ALA A 211 3.21 1.21 15.18
CA ALA A 211 4.54 1.80 15.32
C ALA A 211 4.49 3.33 15.19
N ILE A 212 3.77 3.86 14.19
CA ILE A 212 3.57 5.30 14.03
C ILE A 212 2.84 5.89 15.25
N GLN A 213 1.77 5.25 15.72
CA GLN A 213 1.05 5.74 16.90
C GLN A 213 1.95 5.78 18.14
N TRP A 214 2.74 4.73 18.38
CA TRP A 214 3.69 4.69 19.48
C TRP A 214 4.73 5.80 19.35
N LEU A 215 5.29 6.01 18.16
CA LEU A 215 6.28 7.06 17.90
C LEU A 215 5.69 8.47 18.04
N VAL A 216 4.40 8.66 17.75
CA VAL A 216 3.67 9.92 17.98
C VAL A 216 3.46 10.17 19.48
N GLU A 217 3.15 9.12 20.24
CA GLU A 217 2.97 9.16 21.70
C GLU A 217 4.29 9.42 22.42
N ALA A 218 5.36 8.73 22.01
CA ALA A 218 6.73 8.95 22.46
C ALA A 218 7.35 10.26 21.94
N ASN A 219 6.61 11.05 21.17
CA ASN A 219 6.99 12.36 20.65
C ASN A 219 8.20 12.34 19.69
N TYR A 220 8.53 11.19 19.10
CA TYR A 220 9.48 11.11 17.99
C TYR A 220 8.88 11.66 16.69
N ILE A 221 7.63 11.29 16.40
CA ILE A 221 6.87 11.84 15.26
C ILE A 221 6.00 13.00 15.74
N LYS A 222 6.14 14.17 15.11
CA LYS A 222 5.36 15.37 15.44
C LYS A 222 4.02 15.40 14.74
N TYR A 223 3.97 14.88 13.51
CA TYR A 223 2.80 14.97 12.67
C TYR A 223 2.72 13.82 11.65
N VAL A 224 1.50 13.44 11.31
CA VAL A 224 1.18 12.42 10.29
C VAL A 224 0.39 13.07 9.16
N VAL A 225 0.80 12.84 7.93
CA VAL A 225 0.07 13.21 6.72
C VAL A 225 -0.33 11.91 6.04
N SER A 226 -1.63 11.72 5.81
CA SER A 226 -2.15 10.47 5.23
C SER A 226 -2.98 10.77 3.99
N GLN A 227 -2.74 10.01 2.93
CA GLN A 227 -3.61 9.94 1.76
C GLN A 227 -4.65 8.80 1.87
N ASN A 228 -4.57 7.98 2.91
CA ASN A 228 -5.51 6.88 3.14
C ASN A 228 -6.85 7.40 3.65
N CYS A 229 -7.93 6.74 3.20
CA CYS A 229 -9.29 7.01 3.64
C CYS A 229 -9.83 5.97 4.63
N ASP A 230 -9.08 4.90 4.90
CA ASP A 230 -9.50 3.73 5.71
C ASP A 230 -9.73 4.02 7.22
N GLY A 231 -9.31 5.19 7.69
CA GLY A 231 -9.43 5.64 9.08
C GLY A 231 -8.61 4.83 10.09
N LEU A 232 -7.65 4.01 9.65
CA LEU A 232 -6.87 3.15 10.54
C LEU A 232 -5.88 3.92 11.43
N HIS A 233 -5.38 5.07 10.99
CA HIS A 233 -4.56 5.96 11.83
C HIS A 233 -5.34 6.55 13.01
N VAL A 234 -6.56 7.01 12.76
CA VAL A 234 -7.43 7.52 13.83
C VAL A 234 -7.84 6.37 14.75
N LEU A 235 -8.16 5.19 14.18
CA LEU A 235 -8.48 4.00 14.97
C LEU A 235 -7.30 3.54 15.84
N SER A 236 -6.06 3.62 15.36
CA SER A 236 -4.88 3.23 16.15
C SER A 236 -4.68 4.11 17.38
N GLY A 237 -5.24 5.33 17.37
CA GLY A 237 -5.24 6.27 18.50
C GLY A 237 -4.46 7.56 18.22
N ILE A 238 -4.06 7.84 16.98
CA ILE A 238 -3.41 9.11 16.64
C ILE A 238 -4.43 10.25 16.83
N PRO A 239 -4.10 11.27 17.63
CA PRO A 239 -5.04 12.35 17.92
C PRO A 239 -5.30 13.20 16.67
N PRO A 240 -6.55 13.67 16.45
CA PRO A 240 -6.88 14.52 15.30
C PRO A 240 -6.03 15.79 15.15
N SER A 241 -5.41 16.26 16.24
CA SER A 241 -4.51 17.42 16.22
C SER A 241 -3.12 17.13 15.64
N LYS A 242 -2.76 15.86 15.45
CA LYS A 242 -1.45 15.43 14.93
C LYS A 242 -1.54 14.70 13.58
N ILE A 243 -2.70 14.77 12.91
CA ILE A 243 -2.89 14.11 11.61
C ILE A 243 -3.66 15.00 10.64
N SER A 244 -3.26 14.93 9.36
CA SER A 244 -4.01 15.44 8.22
C SER A 244 -4.38 14.30 7.27
N GLU A 245 -5.67 13.95 7.23
CA GLU A 245 -6.24 12.95 6.30
C GLU A 245 -6.65 13.67 5.00
N LEU A 246 -5.72 13.74 4.04
CA LEU A 246 -5.86 14.60 2.86
C LEU A 246 -7.03 14.21 1.96
N HIS A 247 -7.31 12.91 1.84
CA HIS A 247 -8.37 12.39 0.96
C HIS A 247 -9.66 12.05 1.73
N GLY A 248 -9.76 12.46 2.99
CA GLY A 248 -10.91 12.18 3.84
C GLY A 248 -10.79 10.88 4.61
N ASN A 249 -11.90 10.47 5.22
CA ASN A 249 -11.99 9.27 6.03
C ASN A 249 -13.39 8.67 5.88
N VAL A 250 -13.46 7.37 5.53
CA VAL A 250 -14.72 6.65 5.25
C VAL A 250 -15.61 6.49 6.48
N PHE A 251 -15.12 6.86 7.67
CA PHE A 251 -15.87 6.88 8.93
C PHE A 251 -16.28 8.29 9.37
N VAL A 252 -16.01 9.31 8.55
CA VAL A 252 -16.25 10.71 8.91
C VAL A 252 -17.21 11.39 7.95
N GLU A 253 -18.27 11.96 8.51
CA GLU A 253 -19.24 12.79 7.78
C GLU A 253 -19.33 14.20 8.38
N CYS A 254 -19.61 15.20 7.55
CA CYS A 254 -19.66 16.61 7.90
C CYS A 254 -21.00 17.23 7.51
N CYS A 255 -21.54 18.10 8.36
CA CYS A 255 -22.77 18.82 8.05
C CYS A 255 -22.53 19.97 7.05
N GLU A 256 -23.24 19.94 5.92
CA GLU A 256 -23.13 20.98 4.88
C GLU A 256 -23.58 22.38 5.34
N LYS A 257 -24.36 22.47 6.43
CA LYS A 257 -24.90 23.72 6.94
C LYS A 257 -24.07 24.34 8.07
N CYS A 258 -23.52 23.52 8.97
CA CYS A 258 -22.84 24.03 10.17
C CYS A 258 -21.38 23.57 10.32
N GLY A 259 -20.87 22.76 9.39
CA GLY A 259 -19.49 22.29 9.40
C GLY A 259 -19.15 21.28 10.51
N LYS A 260 -20.13 20.85 11.32
CA LYS A 260 -19.87 19.86 12.38
C LYS A 260 -19.52 18.51 11.75
N ARG A 261 -18.32 18.00 12.07
CA ARG A 261 -17.87 16.64 11.74
C ARG A 261 -18.35 15.62 12.77
N TYR A 262 -18.61 14.42 12.30
CA TYR A 262 -19.05 13.26 13.07
C TYR A 262 -18.18 12.07 12.68
N VAL A 263 -17.48 11.50 13.65
CA VAL A 263 -16.80 10.21 13.49
C VAL A 263 -17.80 9.11 13.83
N ARG A 264 -17.93 8.12 12.97
CA ARG A 264 -18.88 7.00 13.09
C ARG A 264 -18.13 5.68 13.28
N PRO A 265 -18.76 4.69 13.92
CA PRO A 265 -18.20 3.34 14.00
C PRO A 265 -18.39 2.53 12.69
N PHE A 266 -19.16 3.07 11.73
CA PHE A 266 -19.54 2.44 10.48
C PHE A 266 -19.14 3.30 9.26
N TYR A 267 -19.04 2.66 8.10
CA TYR A 267 -18.77 3.25 6.79
C TYR A 267 -19.87 4.25 6.42
N VAL A 268 -19.49 5.50 6.19
CA VAL A 268 -20.46 6.60 6.04
C VAL A 268 -20.91 6.86 4.61
N CYS A 269 -20.13 6.46 3.61
CA CYS A 269 -20.43 6.78 2.20
C CYS A 269 -21.68 6.02 1.73
N ASP A 270 -22.39 6.60 0.77
CA ASP A 270 -23.62 6.04 0.21
C ASP A 270 -23.37 5.55 -1.21
N ASP A 271 -22.74 4.38 -1.34
CA ASP A 271 -22.37 3.82 -2.65
C ASP A 271 -23.61 3.51 -3.53
N VAL A 272 -24.80 3.37 -2.91
CA VAL A 272 -26.06 3.18 -3.65
C VAL A 272 -26.35 4.38 -4.55
N ALA A 273 -25.99 5.57 -4.09
CA ALA A 273 -26.18 6.77 -4.87
C ALA A 273 -25.32 6.79 -6.13
N ASP A 274 -24.09 6.33 -6.02
CA ASP A 274 -23.14 6.33 -7.13
C ASP A 274 -23.49 5.23 -8.12
N ILE A 275 -23.87 4.03 -7.66
CA ILE A 275 -24.42 2.97 -8.53
C ILE A 275 -25.62 3.48 -9.33
N TYR A 276 -26.55 4.18 -8.67
CA TYR A 276 -27.72 4.73 -9.34
C TYR A 276 -27.35 5.71 -10.46
N LEU A 277 -26.37 6.59 -10.22
CA LEU A 277 -25.90 7.55 -11.21
C LEU A 277 -25.14 6.89 -12.36
N GLU A 278 -24.25 5.93 -12.06
CA GLU A 278 -23.49 5.15 -13.03
C GLU A 278 -24.41 4.34 -13.96
N GLU A 279 -25.38 3.60 -13.42
CA GLU A 279 -26.30 2.80 -14.23
C GLU A 279 -27.18 3.67 -15.15
N LEU A 280 -27.59 4.85 -14.69
CA LEU A 280 -28.32 5.79 -15.54
C LEU A 280 -27.46 6.31 -16.69
N GLU A 281 -26.18 6.57 -16.45
CA GLU A 281 -25.25 7.06 -17.47
C GLU A 281 -24.93 5.97 -18.50
N ASP A 282 -24.62 4.77 -18.03
CA ASP A 282 -24.20 3.65 -18.89
C ASP A 282 -25.38 3.02 -19.65
N TYR A 283 -26.54 2.90 -19.01
CA TYR A 283 -27.67 2.13 -19.56
C TYR A 283 -28.91 2.97 -19.87
N GLY A 284 -28.94 4.24 -19.46
CA GLY A 284 -30.11 5.12 -19.62
C GLY A 284 -31.31 4.75 -18.73
N LYS A 285 -31.16 3.73 -17.86
CA LYS A 285 -32.17 3.24 -16.92
C LYS A 285 -31.50 2.52 -15.77
N THR A 286 -32.17 2.46 -14.62
CA THR A 286 -31.72 1.73 -13.44
C THR A 286 -32.94 1.25 -12.64
N ASP A 287 -32.80 0.08 -12.00
CA ASP A 287 -33.75 -0.43 -11.02
C ASP A 287 -33.34 -0.06 -9.57
N VAL A 288 -32.19 0.59 -9.39
CA VAL A 288 -31.72 1.08 -8.09
C VAL A 288 -32.60 2.24 -7.65
N ILE A 289 -33.03 2.20 -6.38
CA ILE A 289 -33.82 3.28 -5.80
C ILE A 289 -32.88 4.36 -5.31
N PRO A 290 -32.97 5.60 -5.80
CA PRO A 290 -32.07 6.66 -5.39
C PRO A 290 -32.29 7.03 -3.91
N PRO A 291 -31.22 7.16 -3.11
CA PRO A 291 -31.28 7.74 -1.78
C PRO A 291 -32.06 9.06 -1.73
N LYS A 292 -32.91 9.19 -0.70
CA LYS A 292 -33.90 10.27 -0.55
C LYS A 292 -33.34 11.69 -0.71
N PHE A 293 -32.09 11.89 -0.30
CA PHE A 293 -31.45 13.21 -0.29
C PHE A 293 -30.23 13.29 -1.20
N MET A 294 -30.05 12.33 -2.11
CA MET A 294 -28.96 12.29 -3.08
C MET A 294 -28.79 13.65 -3.77
N LEU A 295 -27.53 14.04 -4.01
CA LEU A 295 -27.20 15.20 -4.81
C LEU A 295 -25.94 14.94 -5.61
N LYS A 296 -26.06 14.84 -6.94
CA LYS A 296 -24.92 14.71 -7.86
C LYS A 296 -24.00 15.93 -7.71
N CYS A 297 -22.75 15.68 -7.36
CA CYS A 297 -21.70 16.70 -7.29
C CYS A 297 -21.38 17.19 -8.70
N LYS A 298 -21.13 18.50 -8.86
CA LYS A 298 -20.79 19.08 -10.17
C LYS A 298 -19.31 18.90 -10.55
N LYS A 299 -18.46 18.41 -9.63
CA LYS A 299 -17.01 18.29 -9.83
C LYS A 299 -16.60 16.85 -10.13
N CYS A 300 -16.85 15.96 -9.18
CA CYS A 300 -16.55 14.54 -9.31
C CYS A 300 -17.69 13.70 -9.90
N GLU A 301 -18.88 14.31 -10.09
CA GLU A 301 -20.06 13.63 -10.63
C GLU A 301 -20.70 12.56 -9.73
N LEU A 302 -20.27 12.46 -8.48
CA LEU A 302 -20.76 11.48 -7.50
C LEU A 302 -21.62 12.13 -6.41
N SER A 303 -22.29 11.34 -5.59
CA SER A 303 -23.08 11.86 -4.48
C SER A 303 -22.36 11.73 -3.14
N HIS A 304 -21.89 12.87 -2.61
CA HIS A 304 -21.29 12.88 -1.28
C HIS A 304 -22.30 12.84 -0.12
N ARG A 305 -23.61 12.89 -0.37
CA ARG A 305 -24.59 12.93 0.73
C ARG A 305 -24.82 11.54 1.28
N THR A 306 -24.70 11.41 2.60
CA THR A 306 -24.74 10.11 3.29
C THR A 306 -26.16 9.62 3.64
N GLY A 307 -27.19 10.28 3.10
CA GLY A 307 -28.59 10.03 3.47
C GLY A 307 -29.00 10.48 4.88
N ARG A 308 -28.09 11.05 5.67
CA ARG A 308 -28.32 11.44 7.08
C ARG A 308 -28.44 12.95 7.28
N ILE A 309 -28.92 13.35 8.46
CA ILE A 309 -29.11 14.76 8.87
C ILE A 309 -28.33 15.08 10.13
N CYS A 310 -27.92 16.34 10.26
CA CYS A 310 -27.13 16.84 11.37
C CYS A 310 -27.85 16.72 12.71
N GLU A 311 -27.18 16.06 13.66
CA GLU A 311 -27.65 15.85 15.03
C GLU A 311 -27.56 17.10 15.91
N LYS A 312 -26.88 18.17 15.45
CA LYS A 312 -26.82 19.44 16.19
C LYS A 312 -28.23 20.01 16.28
N LYS A 313 -28.74 20.15 17.51
CA LYS A 313 -30.07 20.71 17.81
C LYS A 313 -30.28 22.01 17.02
N GLY A 314 -31.35 22.05 16.22
CA GLY A 314 -31.73 23.21 15.40
C GLY A 314 -31.04 23.34 14.03
N CYS A 315 -30.03 22.52 13.70
CA CYS A 315 -29.33 22.62 12.42
C CYS A 315 -30.16 22.04 11.26
N LYS A 316 -30.51 20.73 11.37
CA LYS A 316 -31.22 19.94 10.33
C LYS A 316 -30.57 19.95 8.94
N GLY A 317 -29.29 20.35 8.81
CA GLY A 317 -28.57 20.27 7.53
C GLY A 317 -28.23 18.83 7.15
N TYR A 318 -28.10 18.54 5.86
CA TYR A 318 -27.67 17.22 5.39
C TYR A 318 -26.21 16.94 5.76
N LEU A 319 -25.89 15.67 5.98
CA LEU A 319 -24.52 15.21 6.18
C LEU A 319 -23.93 14.76 4.85
N LYS A 320 -22.64 15.03 4.68
CA LYS A 320 -21.84 14.58 3.55
C LYS A 320 -20.64 13.77 4.04
N ASP A 321 -20.19 12.76 3.32
CA ASP A 321 -18.90 12.15 3.60
C ASP A 321 -17.76 13.15 3.37
N THR A 322 -16.56 12.75 3.77
CA THR A 322 -15.35 13.57 3.63
C THR A 322 -14.44 13.08 2.51
N ILE A 323 -14.86 12.07 1.75
CA ILE A 323 -14.04 11.43 0.73
C ILE A 323 -13.81 12.39 -0.42
N ILE A 324 -12.55 12.50 -0.82
CA ILE A 324 -12.13 13.29 -1.98
C ILE A 324 -12.02 12.36 -3.18
N ASN A 325 -12.86 12.59 -4.19
CA ASN A 325 -12.82 11.86 -5.44
C ASN A 325 -11.99 12.59 -6.49
N PHE A 326 -11.79 11.97 -7.66
CA PHE A 326 -11.16 12.65 -8.79
C PHE A 326 -11.93 13.93 -9.14
N ASN A 327 -11.19 15.00 -9.44
CA ASN A 327 -11.68 16.36 -9.68
C ASN A 327 -12.26 17.10 -8.47
N ASP A 328 -12.35 16.47 -7.29
CA ASP A 328 -12.69 17.20 -6.06
C ASP A 328 -11.52 18.05 -5.58
N ASN A 329 -11.85 19.04 -4.75
CA ASN A 329 -10.84 19.83 -4.06
C ASN A 329 -10.53 19.16 -2.73
N LEU A 330 -9.24 19.08 -2.38
CA LEU A 330 -8.82 18.82 -1.01
C LEU A 330 -9.36 19.90 -0.07
N GLU A 331 -9.64 19.52 1.18
CA GLU A 331 -10.03 20.47 2.23
C GLU A 331 -8.85 21.40 2.56
N GLU A 332 -8.99 22.70 2.26
CA GLU A 332 -7.91 23.70 2.39
C GLU A 332 -7.28 23.72 3.78
N ALA A 333 -8.09 23.71 4.84
CA ALA A 333 -7.59 23.71 6.21
C ALA A 333 -6.77 22.45 6.57
N ILE A 334 -7.12 21.28 6.01
CA ILE A 334 -6.39 20.03 6.22
C ILE A 334 -5.07 20.09 5.43
N LEU A 335 -5.13 20.54 4.18
CA LEU A 335 -3.95 20.69 3.33
C LEU A 335 -2.95 21.70 3.95
N ASP A 336 -3.43 22.85 4.42
CA ASP A 336 -2.61 23.87 5.06
C ASP A 336 -1.93 23.36 6.33
N SER A 337 -2.63 22.53 7.11
CA SER A 337 -2.07 21.90 8.32
C SER A 337 -0.92 20.95 7.96
N ALA A 338 -1.09 20.16 6.89
CA ALA A 338 -0.05 19.27 6.38
C ALA A 338 1.16 20.05 5.85
N PHE A 339 0.91 21.09 5.05
CA PHE A 339 1.96 21.97 4.49
C PHE A 339 2.72 22.73 5.58
N THR A 340 2.01 23.22 6.59
CA THR A 340 2.61 23.94 7.72
C THR A 340 3.53 23.02 8.51
N SER A 341 3.07 21.80 8.82
CA SER A 341 3.89 20.80 9.53
C SER A 341 5.12 20.40 8.71
N ALA A 342 4.99 20.26 7.39
CA ALA A 342 6.11 19.92 6.52
C ALA A 342 7.17 21.03 6.41
N LYS A 343 6.80 22.31 6.51
CA LYS A 343 7.78 23.42 6.49
C LYS A 343 8.74 23.38 7.67
N ASP A 344 8.30 22.85 8.81
CA ASP A 344 9.14 22.73 10.00
C ASP A 344 9.92 21.42 10.09
N CYS A 345 9.55 20.47 9.23
CA CYS A 345 10.09 19.12 9.17
C CYS A 345 11.57 19.08 8.82
N ASP A 346 12.36 18.41 9.67
CA ASP A 346 13.78 18.11 9.42
C ASP A 346 14.04 16.63 9.08
N LEU A 347 13.01 15.77 9.19
CA LEU A 347 13.02 14.38 8.73
C LEU A 347 11.62 13.98 8.21
N MET A 348 11.52 13.68 6.92
CA MET A 348 10.29 13.15 6.32
C MET A 348 10.43 11.65 6.09
N ILE A 349 9.46 10.87 6.57
CA ILE A 349 9.40 9.42 6.32
C ILE A 349 8.15 9.12 5.48
N CYS A 350 8.34 8.69 4.24
CA CYS A 350 7.27 8.31 3.33
C CYS A 350 7.11 6.79 3.34
N LEU A 351 5.91 6.29 3.64
CA LEU A 351 5.62 4.87 3.75
C LEU A 351 4.45 4.50 2.82
N GLY A 352 4.69 3.53 1.93
CA GLY A 352 3.65 2.93 1.06
C GLY A 352 3.11 3.83 -0.04
N THR A 353 3.78 4.95 -0.32
CA THR A 353 3.34 5.93 -1.32
C THR A 353 4.23 5.94 -2.56
N THR A 354 3.60 6.11 -3.73
CA THR A 354 4.32 6.37 -4.99
C THR A 354 4.67 7.85 -5.17
N LEU A 355 4.11 8.72 -4.32
CA LEU A 355 4.31 10.16 -4.34
C LEU A 355 3.93 10.81 -5.68
N THR A 356 2.87 10.33 -6.34
CA THR A 356 2.46 10.80 -7.68
C THR A 356 1.29 11.79 -7.64
N VAL A 357 0.42 11.71 -6.64
CA VAL A 357 -0.82 12.50 -6.58
C VAL A 357 -0.57 13.88 -5.98
N ASN A 358 -0.57 14.91 -6.84
CA ASN A 358 -0.45 16.31 -6.42
C ASN A 358 -1.82 16.91 -6.05
N PRO A 359 -1.86 17.88 -5.11
CA PRO A 359 -0.74 18.55 -4.45
C PRO A 359 -0.14 17.80 -3.24
N ALA A 360 -0.74 16.69 -2.79
CA ALA A 360 -0.29 15.94 -1.60
C ALA A 360 1.18 15.50 -1.69
N ALA A 361 1.55 14.92 -2.82
CA ALA A 361 2.91 14.56 -3.20
C ALA A 361 3.93 15.70 -2.97
N GLY A 362 3.56 16.94 -3.30
CA GLY A 362 4.42 18.13 -3.20
C GLY A 362 4.84 18.50 -1.77
N ILE A 363 4.21 17.92 -0.75
CA ILE A 363 4.54 18.16 0.67
C ILE A 363 6.00 17.76 0.97
N VAL A 364 6.51 16.71 0.33
CA VAL A 364 7.88 16.21 0.52
C VAL A 364 8.92 17.25 0.06
N ASP A 365 8.55 18.13 -0.88
CA ASP A 365 9.44 19.14 -1.44
C ASP A 365 9.59 20.38 -0.54
N LEU A 366 8.78 20.50 0.52
CA LEU A 366 8.72 21.68 1.40
C LEU A 366 9.61 21.60 2.64
N ILE A 367 10.21 20.44 2.91
CA ILE A 367 10.94 20.18 4.16
C ILE A 367 12.21 21.02 4.27
N LYS A 368 12.66 21.25 5.51
CA LYS A 368 13.88 22.02 5.80
C LYS A 368 15.10 21.37 5.16
N ARG A 369 16.06 22.23 4.80
CA ARG A 369 17.40 21.79 4.40
C ARG A 369 18.29 21.63 5.63
N PRO A 370 19.19 20.64 5.68
CA PRO A 370 19.39 19.58 4.68
C PRO A 370 18.20 18.60 4.63
N HIS A 371 17.78 18.20 3.42
CA HIS A 371 16.63 17.32 3.24
C HIS A 371 16.98 15.91 3.71
N ARG A 372 16.43 15.48 4.85
CA ARG A 372 16.51 14.10 5.31
C ARG A 372 15.19 13.41 4.97
N VAL A 373 15.24 12.51 4.00
CA VAL A 373 14.04 11.85 3.45
C VAL A 373 14.23 10.35 3.45
N VAL A 374 13.33 9.65 4.12
CA VAL A 374 13.22 8.20 4.08
C VAL A 374 12.03 7.84 3.19
N ILE A 375 12.22 6.92 2.25
CA ILE A 375 11.13 6.39 1.41
C ILE A 375 11.16 4.86 1.49
N CYS A 376 10.09 4.29 2.05
CA CYS A 376 9.81 2.86 2.00
C CYS A 376 8.58 2.62 1.12
N ASN A 377 8.81 1.99 -0.02
CA ASN A 377 7.77 1.60 -0.95
C ASN A 377 8.31 0.48 -1.86
N ARG A 378 7.48 -0.47 -2.27
CA ARG A 378 7.90 -1.53 -3.20
C ARG A 378 8.19 -0.99 -4.61
N GLN A 379 7.46 0.02 -5.04
CA GLN A 379 7.64 0.63 -6.36
C GLN A 379 8.56 1.85 -6.29
N ALA A 380 9.24 2.14 -7.40
CA ALA A 380 10.02 3.38 -7.53
C ALA A 380 9.12 4.61 -7.40
N THR A 381 9.69 5.71 -6.90
CA THR A 381 9.00 7.01 -6.78
C THR A 381 9.77 8.09 -7.55
N GLU A 382 9.08 9.14 -7.99
CA GLU A 382 9.73 10.29 -8.65
C GLU A 382 10.70 11.04 -7.72
N ARG A 383 10.65 10.78 -6.41
CA ARG A 383 11.42 11.45 -5.37
C ARG A 383 12.51 10.57 -4.74
N ASP A 384 12.76 9.37 -5.27
CA ASP A 384 13.80 8.46 -4.77
C ASP A 384 15.18 9.16 -4.68
N GLY A 385 15.50 10.06 -5.62
CA GLY A 385 16.74 10.84 -5.61
C GLY A 385 16.93 11.76 -4.39
N MET A 386 15.86 12.09 -3.65
CA MET A 386 15.96 12.88 -2.43
C MET A 386 16.60 12.10 -1.27
N CYS A 387 16.44 10.77 -1.24
CA CYS A 387 17.03 9.90 -0.22
C CYS A 387 18.57 9.87 -0.32
N HIS A 388 19.11 10.00 -1.53
CA HIS A 388 20.55 9.91 -1.79
C HIS A 388 21.29 11.26 -1.72
N LYS A 389 20.64 12.32 -1.23
CA LYS A 389 21.32 13.60 -0.99
C LYS A 389 22.38 13.42 0.08
N LYS A 390 23.57 13.97 -0.16
CA LYS A 390 24.73 13.84 0.72
C LYS A 390 25.04 15.13 1.46
N ASP A 391 25.59 15.00 2.66
CA ASP A 391 26.21 16.10 3.38
C ASP A 391 27.58 16.49 2.78
N LYS A 392 28.28 17.40 3.45
CA LYS A 392 29.61 17.88 3.01
C LYS A 392 30.69 16.80 3.12
N ASP A 393 30.49 15.82 3.98
CA ASP A 393 31.42 14.74 4.26
C ASP A 393 31.12 13.48 3.42
N GLY A 394 30.05 13.52 2.63
CA GLY A 394 29.65 12.47 1.68
C GLY A 394 28.69 11.42 2.26
N HIS A 395 28.18 11.63 3.48
CA HIS A 395 27.19 10.74 4.09
C HIS A 395 25.79 11.01 3.52
N GLU A 396 25.04 9.94 3.22
CA GLU A 396 23.65 10.07 2.78
C GLU A 396 22.79 10.59 3.94
N LEU A 397 21.92 11.55 3.62
CA LEU A 397 21.05 12.23 4.59
C LEU A 397 19.68 11.54 4.72
N GLY A 398 19.38 10.61 3.82
CA GLY A 398 18.11 9.89 3.74
C GLY A 398 18.35 8.42 3.40
N VAL A 399 17.25 7.66 3.28
CA VAL A 399 17.30 6.20 3.06
C VAL A 399 16.17 5.79 2.12
N ARG A 400 16.50 5.04 1.06
CA ARG A 400 15.51 4.41 0.17
C ARG A 400 15.46 2.92 0.45
N VAL A 401 14.27 2.39 0.76
CA VAL A 401 14.08 0.95 1.07
C VAL A 401 12.95 0.35 0.24
N TYR A 402 13.28 -0.60 -0.63
CA TYR A 402 12.29 -1.38 -1.35
C TYR A 402 11.82 -2.54 -0.47
N ALA A 403 10.74 -2.37 0.29
CA ALA A 403 10.22 -3.40 1.18
C ALA A 403 8.75 -3.15 1.54
N ASP A 404 8.15 -4.13 2.21
CA ASP A 404 6.91 -3.95 2.97
C ASP A 404 7.15 -3.00 4.13
N CYS A 405 6.27 -2.02 4.29
CA CYS A 405 6.35 -1.07 5.41
C CYS A 405 6.35 -1.80 6.77
N ASP A 406 5.53 -2.84 6.93
CA ASP A 406 5.48 -3.62 8.17
C ASP A 406 6.80 -4.39 8.43
N VAL A 407 7.49 -4.88 7.39
CA VAL A 407 8.80 -5.54 7.53
C VAL A 407 9.85 -4.53 7.98
N LEU A 408 9.91 -3.37 7.32
CA LEU A 408 10.84 -2.30 7.69
C LEU A 408 10.56 -1.79 9.12
N MET A 409 9.30 -1.46 9.42
CA MET A 409 8.93 -0.86 10.70
C MET A 409 9.15 -1.82 11.87
N LYS A 410 9.00 -3.14 11.69
CA LYS A 410 9.41 -4.13 12.71
C LYS A 410 10.88 -4.02 13.06
N GLN A 411 11.75 -3.91 12.05
CA GLN A 411 13.18 -3.78 12.26
C GLN A 411 13.54 -2.42 12.86
N VAL A 412 12.92 -1.33 12.40
CA VAL A 412 13.11 0.02 12.96
C VAL A 412 12.72 0.06 14.44
N MET A 413 11.55 -0.47 14.79
CA MET A 413 11.08 -0.55 16.17
C MET A 413 11.99 -1.42 17.03
N SER A 414 12.51 -2.53 16.49
CA SER A 414 13.50 -3.37 17.18
C SER A 414 14.78 -2.59 17.52
N CYS A 415 15.26 -1.73 16.61
CA CYS A 415 16.41 -0.85 16.84
C CYS A 415 16.11 0.31 17.81
N LEU A 416 14.86 0.76 17.90
CA LEU A 416 14.45 1.86 18.78
C LEU A 416 14.15 1.42 20.22
N LEU A 417 13.50 0.26 20.37
CA LEU A 417 13.02 -0.24 21.66
C LEU A 417 13.95 -1.24 22.33
N GLU A 418 14.84 -1.89 21.57
CA GLU A 418 15.74 -2.93 22.05
C GLU A 418 15.03 -3.98 22.92
N LYS A 419 15.13 -3.88 24.26
CA LYS A 419 14.53 -4.84 25.21
C LYS A 419 13.01 -4.67 25.35
N ASP A 420 12.49 -3.48 25.05
CA ASP A 420 11.07 -3.14 25.23
C ASP A 420 10.21 -3.54 24.03
N ILE A 421 10.81 -4.15 22.99
CA ILE A 421 10.10 -4.57 21.77
C ILE A 421 9.00 -5.60 22.07
N THR A 422 9.27 -6.55 22.97
CA THR A 422 8.33 -7.62 23.34
C THR A 422 7.07 -7.04 23.99
N ASP A 423 7.23 -6.01 24.81
CA ASP A 423 6.12 -5.34 25.49
C ASP A 423 5.28 -4.55 24.49
N PHE A 424 5.94 -3.85 23.54
CA PHE A 424 5.25 -3.17 22.45
C PHE A 424 4.42 -4.14 21.60
N GLU A 425 5.00 -5.25 21.14
CA GLU A 425 4.30 -6.24 20.31
C GLU A 425 3.14 -6.91 21.06
N SER A 426 3.33 -7.20 22.35
CA SER A 426 2.26 -7.71 23.22
C SER A 426 1.11 -6.71 23.37
N SER A 427 1.43 -5.40 23.43
CA SER A 427 0.43 -4.33 23.51
C SER A 427 -0.45 -4.29 22.25
N ILE A 428 0.11 -4.53 21.06
CA ILE A 428 -0.66 -4.55 19.79
C ILE A 428 -1.76 -5.60 19.85
N LEU A 429 -1.43 -6.81 20.30
CA LEU A 429 -2.42 -7.90 20.44
C LEU A 429 -3.56 -7.54 21.39
N SER A 430 -3.25 -6.80 22.47
CA SER A 430 -4.25 -6.33 23.42
C SER A 430 -5.14 -5.22 22.83
N LYS A 431 -4.58 -4.31 22.02
CA LYS A 431 -5.31 -3.22 21.36
C LYS A 431 -6.27 -3.73 20.29
N LYS A 432 -5.92 -4.80 19.56
CA LYS A 432 -6.79 -5.41 18.55
C LYS A 432 -8.21 -5.69 19.06
N LYS A 433 -8.33 -6.24 20.28
CA LYS A 433 -9.63 -6.50 20.92
C LYS A 433 -10.42 -5.22 21.25
N LYS A 434 -9.74 -4.11 21.51
CA LYS A 434 -10.38 -2.81 21.78
C LYS A 434 -10.93 -2.18 20.51
N TYR A 435 -10.26 -2.38 19.37
CA TYR A 435 -10.73 -1.88 18.07
C TYR A 435 -12.06 -2.50 17.65
N ASP A 436 -12.25 -3.79 17.95
CA ASP A 436 -13.52 -4.48 17.76
C ASP A 436 -14.66 -3.74 18.48
N ALA A 437 -14.46 -3.32 19.73
CA ALA A 437 -15.46 -2.56 20.48
C ALA A 437 -15.76 -1.16 19.90
N LEU A 438 -14.83 -0.56 19.13
CA LEU A 438 -14.97 0.77 18.54
C LEU A 438 -15.69 0.78 17.19
N ARG A 439 -15.70 -0.36 16.47
CA ARG A 439 -16.33 -0.47 15.13
C ARG A 439 -17.50 -1.46 15.07
N ILE A 440 -17.68 -2.35 16.04
CA ILE A 440 -18.77 -3.36 16.05
C ILE A 440 -20.05 -2.84 16.72
N SER A 441 -20.09 -1.60 17.22
CA SER A 441 -21.31 -1.05 17.84
C SER A 441 -22.22 -0.35 16.82
N SER A 442 -23.08 -1.11 16.15
CA SER A 442 -24.41 -0.64 15.70
C SER A 442 -25.32 -1.79 15.34
#